data_AF-A0A3D0N9G9-F1
#
_entry.id   AF-A0A3D0N9G9-F1
#
_cell.length_a   1.000
_cell.length_b   1.000
_cell.length_c   1.000
_cell.angle_alpha   90.00
_cell.angle_beta   90.00
_cell.angle_gamma   90.00
#
_symmetry.space_group_name_H-M   'P 1'
#
loop_
_entity.id
_entity.type
_entity.pdbx_description
1 polymer ?
#
loop_
_entity_poly.entity_id
_entity_poly.type
_entity_poly.pdbx_seq_one_letter_code
_entity_poly.pdbx_strand_id
1 'polypeptide(L)'
;MNPRQMNRNIQRVAMIPAAGFVLLCLFLGYWQIVRAPELRASQYNTRGRDRLAKIEPGDLFDREGEKLMGATRDGATWKRTYPEGDAVAHLTGYNDRSGLQWGMRDALLGIGPYESPWAEFTEGPLRGNDVTLTADLGAQKLATRLLRGERGAAVALDARTGAVLALVSAPGYEPEGLVESQWDYQMFQNDPRKPEINRALQGLYPPGSVLKIMSAAIALDLDRVNRETEFTCERVYRVDGAAITCPRAHGTVTLDQALQVSCNTTFAKLGEYIGADEFVEYAKRFGLLENSGLPLSSNAGRLGA
;
A
#
# COMPACT_ATOMS: atom_id res chain seq x y z
N MET A 1 -48.73 9.22 -56.02
CA MET A 1 -48.13 8.84 -54.72
C MET A 1 -49.04 9.34 -53.60
N ASN A 2 -49.43 8.50 -52.64
CA ASN A 2 -50.32 8.92 -51.55
C ASN A 2 -49.58 9.95 -50.65
N PRO A 3 -50.05 11.20 -50.50
CA PRO A 3 -49.34 12.25 -49.77
C PRO A 3 -49.09 11.88 -48.29
N ARG A 4 -49.95 11.05 -47.69
CA ARG A 4 -49.75 10.51 -46.33
C ARG A 4 -48.57 9.52 -46.24
N GLN A 5 -48.34 8.76 -47.31
CA GLN A 5 -47.23 7.80 -47.39
C GLN A 5 -45.90 8.53 -47.62
N MET A 6 -45.91 9.59 -48.43
CA MET A 6 -44.74 10.44 -48.65
C MET A 6 -44.32 11.18 -47.38
N ASN A 7 -45.27 11.77 -46.62
CA ASN A 7 -44.96 12.44 -45.36
C ASN A 7 -44.40 11.46 -44.30
N ARG A 8 -44.96 10.25 -44.22
CA ARG A 8 -44.46 9.19 -43.33
C ARG A 8 -43.06 8.70 -43.73
N ASN A 9 -42.74 8.66 -45.02
CA ASN A 9 -41.41 8.29 -45.50
C ASN A 9 -40.39 9.42 -45.25
N ILE A 10 -40.76 10.69 -45.43
CA ILE A 10 -39.92 11.85 -45.09
C ILE A 10 -39.61 11.87 -43.58
N GLN A 11 -40.61 11.65 -42.72
CA GLN A 11 -40.41 11.54 -41.28
C GLN A 11 -39.46 10.40 -40.89
N ARG A 12 -39.59 9.24 -41.54
CA ARG A 12 -38.69 8.08 -41.30
C ARG A 12 -37.25 8.36 -41.72
N VAL A 13 -37.04 9.04 -42.85
CA VAL A 13 -35.71 9.43 -43.31
C VAL A 13 -35.11 10.51 -42.40
N ALA A 14 -35.91 11.46 -41.91
CA ALA A 14 -35.46 12.51 -40.99
C ALA A 14 -35.16 12.00 -39.56
N MET A 15 -35.82 10.92 -39.11
CA MET A 15 -35.55 10.31 -37.80
C MET A 15 -34.16 9.70 -37.70
N ILE A 16 -33.59 9.18 -38.79
CA ILE A 16 -32.26 8.55 -38.77
C ILE A 16 -31.14 9.55 -38.39
N PRO A 17 -30.97 10.70 -39.06
CA PRO A 17 -29.97 11.69 -38.66
C PRO A 17 -30.29 12.34 -37.32
N ALA A 18 -31.57 12.53 -36.96
CA ALA A 18 -31.95 13.04 -35.64
C ALA A 18 -31.54 12.07 -34.51
N ALA A 19 -31.80 10.78 -34.67
CA ALA A 19 -31.35 9.75 -33.73
C ALA A 19 -29.82 9.66 -33.68
N GLY A 20 -29.14 9.78 -34.83
CA GLY A 20 -27.68 9.85 -34.88
C GLY A 20 -27.12 11.08 -34.15
N PHE A 21 -27.79 12.23 -34.25
CA PHE A 21 -27.41 13.44 -33.53
C PHE A 21 -27.61 13.28 -32.01
N VAL A 22 -28.74 12.73 -31.57
CA VAL A 22 -28.97 12.42 -30.15
C VAL A 22 -27.92 11.45 -29.63
N LEU A 23 -27.60 10.39 -30.38
CA LEU A 23 -26.54 9.44 -30.03
C LEU A 23 -25.18 10.13 -29.92
N LEU A 24 -24.86 11.03 -30.85
CA LEU A 24 -23.62 11.82 -30.81
C LEU A 24 -23.60 12.75 -29.58
N CYS A 25 -24.70 13.42 -29.26
CA CYS A 25 -24.81 14.26 -28.07
C CYS A 25 -24.64 13.44 -26.78
N LEU A 26 -25.24 12.25 -26.70
CA LEU A 26 -25.05 11.33 -25.57
C LEU A 26 -23.61 10.84 -25.48
N PHE A 27 -22.99 10.50 -26.61
CA PHE A 27 -21.59 10.08 -26.67
C PHE A 27 -20.65 11.21 -26.22
N LEU A 28 -20.84 12.43 -26.73
CA LEU A 28 -20.07 13.60 -26.32
C LEU A 28 -20.34 13.94 -24.85
N GLY A 29 -21.59 13.88 -24.39
CA GLY A 29 -21.96 14.10 -23.00
C GLY A 29 -21.30 13.08 -22.06
N TYR A 30 -21.22 11.81 -22.46
CA TYR A 30 -20.49 10.78 -21.71
C TYR A 30 -19.01 11.17 -21.53
N TRP A 31 -18.34 11.61 -22.60
CA TRP A 31 -16.93 12.00 -22.52
C TRP A 31 -16.70 13.32 -21.78
N GLN A 32 -17.61 14.29 -21.90
CA GLN A 32 -17.49 15.62 -21.32
C GLN A 32 -17.95 15.72 -19.87
N ILE A 33 -18.86 14.84 -19.43
CA ILE A 33 -19.44 14.88 -18.09
C ILE A 33 -18.98 13.68 -17.26
N VAL A 34 -19.12 12.46 -17.80
CA VAL A 34 -18.87 11.22 -17.04
C VAL A 34 -17.38 10.89 -16.99
N ARG A 35 -16.67 10.90 -18.13
CA ARG A 35 -15.23 10.57 -18.19
C ARG A 35 -14.30 11.77 -17.99
N ALA A 36 -14.81 12.99 -18.04
CA ALA A 36 -13.99 14.19 -17.97
C ALA A 36 -13.16 14.32 -16.67
N PRO A 37 -13.65 13.99 -15.47
CA PRO A 37 -12.85 14.06 -14.23
C PRO A 37 -11.61 13.15 -14.28
N GLU A 38 -11.79 11.88 -14.66
CA GLU A 38 -10.69 10.91 -14.76
C GLU A 38 -9.65 11.31 -15.81
N LEU A 39 -10.09 11.79 -16.98
CA LEU A 39 -9.20 12.24 -18.05
C LEU A 39 -8.39 13.48 -17.64
N ARG A 40 -8.96 14.36 -16.80
CA ARG A 40 -8.27 15.54 -16.28
C ARG A 40 -7.27 15.18 -15.18
N ALA A 41 -7.59 14.20 -14.34
CA ALA A 41 -6.70 13.69 -13.30
C ALA A 41 -5.52 12.85 -13.85
N SER A 42 -5.56 12.43 -15.11
CA SER A 42 -4.52 11.60 -15.72
C SER A 42 -3.16 12.29 -15.79
N GLN A 43 -2.10 11.56 -15.42
CA GLN A 43 -0.70 12.00 -15.45
C GLN A 43 -0.19 12.37 -16.85
N TYR A 44 -0.82 11.85 -17.91
CA TYR A 44 -0.43 12.12 -19.30
C TYR A 44 -1.00 13.43 -19.82
N ASN A 45 -1.86 14.11 -19.05
CA ASN A 45 -2.44 15.38 -19.43
C ASN A 45 -1.53 16.54 -19.04
N THR A 46 -0.71 17.01 -19.98
CA THR A 46 0.20 18.14 -19.77
C THR A 46 -0.53 19.42 -19.39
N ARG A 47 -1.73 19.67 -19.93
CA ARG A 47 -2.58 20.82 -19.56
C ARG A 47 -3.17 20.67 -18.15
N GLY A 48 -3.37 19.43 -17.71
CA GLY A 48 -3.83 19.12 -16.35
C GLY A 48 -2.78 19.45 -15.30
N ARG A 49 -1.51 19.18 -15.56
CA ARG A 49 -0.42 19.38 -14.59
C ARG A 49 -0.33 20.82 -14.07
N ASP A 50 -0.41 21.81 -14.94
CA ASP A 50 -0.35 23.24 -14.54
C ASP A 50 -1.57 23.67 -13.73
N ARG A 51 -2.73 23.02 -13.93
CA ARG A 51 -3.92 23.22 -13.10
C ARG A 51 -3.74 22.56 -11.74
N LEU A 52 -3.27 21.32 -11.70
CA LEU A 52 -3.04 20.56 -10.46
C LEU A 52 -2.05 21.27 -9.53
N ALA A 53 -1.00 21.89 -10.08
CA ALA A 53 -0.03 22.64 -9.30
C ALA A 53 -0.61 23.89 -8.58
N LYS A 54 -1.78 24.37 -9.01
CA LYS A 54 -2.47 25.53 -8.42
C LYS A 54 -3.51 25.13 -7.36
N ILE A 55 -3.96 23.88 -7.38
CA ILE A 55 -4.90 23.35 -6.39
C ILE A 55 -4.19 23.34 -5.03
N GLU A 56 -4.82 23.93 -4.02
CA GLU A 56 -4.36 23.81 -2.65
C GLU A 56 -4.51 22.36 -2.23
N PRO A 57 -3.41 21.62 -2.01
CA PRO A 57 -3.54 20.21 -1.68
C PRO A 57 -4.00 20.06 -0.23
N GLY A 58 -4.76 19.01 0.06
CA GLY A 58 -5.19 18.69 1.41
C GLY A 58 -4.03 18.22 2.30
N ASP A 59 -4.23 18.37 3.61
CA ASP A 59 -3.28 17.99 4.66
C ASP A 59 -3.44 16.51 5.05
N LEU A 60 -2.37 15.90 5.57
CA LEU A 60 -2.42 14.59 6.21
C LEU A 60 -2.40 14.74 7.72
N PHE A 61 -3.33 14.05 8.36
CA PHE A 61 -3.46 13.99 9.82
C PHE A 61 -3.30 12.56 10.31
N ASP A 62 -2.83 12.42 11.53
CA ASP A 62 -2.84 11.16 12.26
C ASP A 62 -4.24 10.89 12.85
N ARG A 63 -4.40 9.75 13.53
CA ARG A 63 -5.70 9.34 14.09
C ARG A 63 -6.23 10.25 15.20
N GLU A 64 -5.39 11.07 15.82
CA GLU A 64 -5.73 11.99 16.90
C GLU A 64 -5.90 13.44 16.39
N GLY A 65 -5.63 13.68 15.10
CA GLY A 65 -5.75 14.99 14.46
C GLY A 65 -4.43 15.77 14.42
N GLU A 66 -3.31 15.15 14.76
CA GLU A 66 -1.98 15.76 14.65
C GLU A 66 -1.52 15.79 13.19
N LYS A 67 -0.89 16.90 12.78
CA LYS A 67 -0.51 17.11 11.39
C LYS A 67 0.76 16.32 11.02
N LEU A 68 0.64 15.41 10.07
CA LEU A 68 1.75 14.62 9.53
C LEU A 68 2.40 15.30 8.32
N MET A 69 1.59 15.91 7.45
CA MET A 69 2.04 16.65 6.27
C MET A 69 1.08 17.80 6.00
N GLY A 70 1.62 18.98 5.74
CA GLY A 70 0.85 20.16 5.40
C GLY A 70 1.18 20.70 4.00
N ALA A 71 0.61 21.85 3.69
CA ALA A 71 1.05 22.69 2.59
C ALA A 71 1.13 24.17 2.97
N THR A 72 2.07 24.88 2.36
CA THR A 72 2.23 26.33 2.45
C THR A 72 2.28 26.93 1.05
N ARG A 73 1.77 28.15 0.92
CA ARG A 73 1.72 28.83 -0.38
C ARG A 73 3.11 29.31 -0.78
N ASP A 74 3.53 28.97 -1.99
CA ASP A 74 4.79 29.39 -2.61
C ASP A 74 4.50 30.04 -3.96
N GLY A 75 4.31 31.37 -3.95
CA GLY A 75 3.90 32.15 -5.11
C GLY A 75 2.54 31.73 -5.67
N ALA A 76 2.56 31.16 -6.88
CA ALA A 76 1.38 30.65 -7.58
C ALA A 76 1.14 29.13 -7.37
N THR A 77 2.02 28.48 -6.62
CA THR A 77 2.01 27.04 -6.35
C THR A 77 2.00 26.76 -4.84
N TRP A 78 2.02 25.49 -4.47
CA TRP A 78 2.02 25.02 -3.09
C TRP A 78 3.22 24.14 -2.81
N LYS A 79 3.86 24.36 -1.67
CA LYS A 79 4.97 23.56 -1.17
C LYS A 79 4.51 22.71 0.00
N ARG A 80 4.91 21.44 0.04
CA ARG A 80 4.60 20.54 1.17
C ARG A 80 5.47 20.86 2.37
N THR A 81 4.88 20.75 3.56
CA THR A 81 5.58 20.86 4.85
C THR A 81 5.45 19.57 5.62
N TYR A 82 6.48 19.23 6.40
CA TYR A 82 6.57 17.95 7.11
C TYR A 82 6.96 18.23 8.57
N PRO A 83 5.99 18.59 9.44
CA PRO A 83 6.28 19.01 10.82
C PRO A 83 7.11 18.01 11.63
N GLU A 84 7.03 16.73 11.26
CA GLU A 84 7.63 15.61 11.98
C GLU A 84 8.78 14.95 11.22
N GLY A 85 9.21 15.52 10.09
CA GLY A 85 10.43 15.17 9.37
C GLY A 85 10.58 13.67 9.08
N ASP A 86 11.72 13.10 9.50
CA ASP A 86 12.08 11.69 9.30
C ASP A 86 11.05 10.68 9.82
N ALA A 87 10.29 11.03 10.87
CA ALA A 87 9.36 10.12 11.53
C ALA A 87 8.17 9.72 10.66
N VAL A 88 7.85 10.54 9.66
CA VAL A 88 6.70 10.35 8.77
C VAL A 88 7.10 10.21 7.30
N ALA A 89 8.38 10.37 6.98
CA ALA A 89 8.90 10.46 5.61
C ALA A 89 8.50 9.27 4.72
N HIS A 90 8.58 8.03 5.23
CA HIS A 90 8.18 6.83 4.46
C HIS A 90 6.66 6.66 4.30
N LEU A 91 5.85 7.36 5.11
CA LEU A 91 4.41 7.47 4.89
C LEU A 91 4.13 8.58 3.87
N THR A 92 4.58 9.80 4.14
CA THR A 92 4.20 10.98 3.36
C THR A 92 4.84 10.96 1.97
N GLY A 93 6.06 10.42 1.85
CA GLY A 93 6.92 10.66 0.69
C GLY A 93 7.53 12.06 0.74
N TYR A 94 8.39 12.36 -0.22
CA TYR A 94 9.06 13.66 -0.37
C TYR A 94 8.56 14.47 -1.58
N ASN A 95 7.82 13.84 -2.50
CA ASN A 95 7.29 14.49 -3.71
C ASN A 95 5.94 13.88 -4.15
N ASP A 96 5.36 14.46 -5.21
CA ASP A 96 4.09 14.06 -5.81
C ASP A 96 4.07 12.64 -6.41
N ARG A 97 5.19 11.90 -6.35
CA ARG A 97 5.38 10.56 -6.92
C ARG A 97 5.88 9.53 -5.90
N SER A 98 5.92 9.87 -4.62
CA SER A 98 6.37 9.00 -3.54
C SER A 98 5.35 8.94 -2.40
N GLY A 99 5.43 7.88 -1.59
CA GLY A 99 4.57 7.71 -0.41
C GLY A 99 3.07 7.83 -0.70
N LEU A 100 2.35 8.31 0.30
CA LEU A 100 0.91 8.57 0.26
C LEU A 100 0.57 9.76 -0.65
N GLN A 101 1.51 10.67 -0.91
CA GLN A 101 1.30 11.73 -1.90
C GLN A 101 0.99 11.16 -3.29
N TRP A 102 1.64 10.06 -3.67
CA TRP A 102 1.30 9.35 -4.90
C TRP A 102 0.10 8.43 -4.72
N GLY A 103 0.11 7.57 -3.70
CA GLY A 103 -0.93 6.54 -3.54
C GLY A 103 -2.32 7.10 -3.21
N MET A 104 -2.39 8.31 -2.68
CA MET A 104 -3.63 9.04 -2.37
C MET A 104 -3.73 10.37 -3.12
N ARG A 105 -3.02 10.53 -4.23
CA ARG A 105 -2.97 11.79 -5.01
C ARG A 105 -4.35 12.34 -5.30
N ASP A 106 -5.26 11.50 -5.79
CA ASP A 106 -6.58 11.95 -6.22
C ASP A 106 -7.43 12.44 -5.04
N ALA A 107 -7.29 11.80 -3.87
CA ALA A 107 -7.96 12.23 -2.64
C ALA A 107 -7.38 13.57 -2.15
N LEU A 108 -6.04 13.64 -2.04
CA LEU A 108 -5.32 14.83 -1.56
C LEU A 108 -5.47 16.04 -2.48
N LEU A 109 -5.82 15.86 -3.75
CA LEU A 109 -6.09 16.95 -4.69
C LEU A 109 -7.58 17.17 -4.95
N GLY A 110 -8.47 16.33 -4.42
CA GLY A 110 -9.91 16.44 -4.67
C GLY A 110 -10.28 16.26 -6.15
N ILE A 111 -9.55 15.41 -6.87
CA ILE A 111 -9.72 15.18 -8.31
C ILE A 111 -10.22 13.77 -8.61
N GLY A 112 -10.58 13.51 -9.87
CA GLY A 112 -11.01 12.18 -10.32
C GLY A 112 -12.33 11.78 -9.63
N PRO A 113 -12.38 10.68 -8.85
CA PRO A 113 -13.61 10.27 -8.16
C PRO A 113 -14.05 11.24 -7.06
N TYR A 114 -13.17 12.14 -6.61
CA TYR A 114 -13.45 13.15 -5.60
C TYR A 114 -13.83 14.52 -6.19
N GLU A 115 -13.82 14.64 -7.52
CA GLU A 115 -14.16 15.89 -8.18
C GLU A 115 -15.67 16.02 -8.37
N SER A 116 -16.29 17.05 -7.77
CA SER A 116 -17.67 17.41 -8.11
C SER A 116 -17.70 18.20 -9.42
N PRO A 117 -18.54 17.83 -10.41
CA PRO A 117 -18.63 18.51 -11.71
C PRO A 117 -18.95 20.01 -11.62
N TRP A 118 -19.48 20.46 -10.48
CA TRP A 118 -19.93 21.84 -10.26
C TRP A 118 -19.18 22.56 -9.14
N ALA A 119 -18.25 21.90 -8.43
CA ALA A 119 -17.56 22.50 -7.26
C ALA A 119 -16.89 23.83 -7.60
N GLU A 120 -16.27 23.95 -8.77
CA GLU A 120 -15.59 25.18 -9.16
C GLU A 120 -16.57 26.37 -9.35
N PHE A 121 -17.83 26.08 -9.70
CA PHE A 121 -18.89 27.07 -9.85
C PHE A 121 -19.60 27.36 -8.51
N THR A 122 -19.78 26.36 -7.65
CA THR A 122 -20.56 26.48 -6.41
C THR A 122 -19.73 26.82 -5.18
N GLU A 123 -18.48 26.38 -5.12
CA GLU A 123 -17.62 26.41 -3.92
C GLU A 123 -16.34 27.25 -4.11
N GLY A 124 -16.02 27.66 -5.35
CA GLY A 124 -14.85 28.49 -5.66
C GLY A 124 -13.63 27.65 -6.08
N PRO A 125 -12.39 28.14 -5.87
CA PRO A 125 -11.19 27.43 -6.30
C PRO A 125 -11.12 26.02 -5.71
N LEU A 126 -10.83 25.02 -6.54
CA LEU A 126 -10.67 23.64 -6.09
C LEU A 126 -9.59 23.55 -5.00
N ARG A 127 -9.99 23.01 -3.86
CA ARG A 127 -9.11 22.63 -2.75
C ARG A 127 -9.17 21.11 -2.59
N GLY A 128 -8.03 20.51 -2.29
CA GLY A 128 -7.90 19.09 -2.02
C GLY A 128 -8.49 18.67 -0.69
N ASN A 129 -8.71 17.37 -0.52
CA ASN A 129 -9.30 16.84 0.72
C ASN A 129 -8.23 16.55 1.76
N ASP A 130 -8.52 16.95 2.99
CA ASP A 130 -7.74 16.52 4.14
C ASP A 130 -7.98 15.03 4.40
N VAL A 131 -6.93 14.30 4.73
CA VAL A 131 -6.98 12.85 4.94
C VAL A 131 -6.45 12.50 6.32
N THR A 132 -7.30 11.86 7.12
CA THR A 132 -6.94 11.31 8.43
C THR A 132 -6.51 9.85 8.28
N LEU A 133 -5.29 9.52 8.71
CA LEU A 133 -4.75 8.18 8.70
C LEU A 133 -5.10 7.43 9.99
N THR A 134 -4.93 6.11 9.96
CA THR A 134 -4.96 5.28 11.19
C THR A 134 -3.69 5.37 12.02
N ALA A 135 -2.63 5.95 11.44
CA ALA A 135 -1.33 6.08 12.08
C ALA A 135 -1.44 6.92 13.34
N ASP A 136 -0.63 6.56 14.33
CA ASP A 136 -0.47 7.25 15.60
C ASP A 136 0.90 7.93 15.58
N LEU A 137 0.91 9.26 15.66
CA LEU A 137 2.16 10.01 15.55
C LEU A 137 3.12 9.70 16.71
N GLY A 138 2.59 9.47 17.91
CA GLY A 138 3.38 9.07 19.07
C GLY A 138 4.11 7.74 18.83
N ALA A 139 3.39 6.74 18.31
CA ALA A 139 3.93 5.43 17.95
C ALA A 139 4.97 5.54 16.82
N GLN A 140 4.71 6.33 15.78
CA GLN A 140 5.68 6.61 14.71
C GLN A 140 6.97 7.19 15.26
N LYS A 141 6.89 8.27 16.05
CA LYS A 141 8.07 8.94 16.64
C LYS A 141 8.86 8.00 17.55
N LEU A 142 8.17 7.17 18.35
CA LEU A 142 8.83 6.19 19.21
C LEU A 142 9.55 5.12 18.38
N ALA A 143 8.88 4.52 17.39
CA ALA A 143 9.47 3.50 16.53
C ALA A 143 10.67 4.04 15.74
N THR A 144 10.57 5.25 15.18
CA THR A 144 11.68 5.93 14.49
C THR A 144 12.86 6.14 15.42
N ARG A 145 12.62 6.61 16.65
CA ARG A 145 13.68 6.78 17.66
C ARG A 145 14.37 5.47 18.01
N LEU A 146 13.61 4.39 18.20
CA LEU A 146 14.14 3.07 18.55
C LEU A 146 14.96 2.42 17.42
N LEU A 147 14.67 2.78 16.16
CA LEU A 147 15.40 2.30 14.98
C LEU A 147 16.57 3.21 14.55
N ARG A 148 16.89 4.27 15.30
CA ARG A 148 18.01 5.17 14.96
C ARG A 148 19.33 4.41 14.99
N GLY A 149 20.12 4.57 13.92
CA GLY A 149 21.40 3.89 13.74
C GLY A 149 21.28 2.46 13.21
N GLU A 150 20.07 1.91 13.17
CA GLU A 150 19.81 0.56 12.67
C GLU A 150 19.41 0.55 11.20
N ARG A 151 19.50 -0.63 10.58
CA ARG A 151 18.96 -0.90 9.24
C ARG A 151 17.84 -1.92 9.36
N GLY A 152 16.61 -1.46 9.33
CA GLY A 152 15.45 -2.32 9.58
C GLY A 152 14.12 -1.61 9.37
N ALA A 153 13.06 -2.19 9.92
CA ALA A 153 11.73 -1.62 9.90
C ALA A 153 10.93 -2.06 11.12
N ALA A 154 9.89 -1.31 11.46
CA ALA A 154 8.93 -1.66 12.48
C ALA A 154 7.51 -1.37 11.98
N VAL A 155 6.59 -2.27 12.27
CA VAL A 155 5.16 -2.13 11.97
C VAL A 155 4.36 -2.44 13.23
N ALA A 156 3.40 -1.59 13.56
CA ALA A 156 2.43 -1.81 14.63
C ALA A 156 1.01 -1.73 14.06
N LEU A 157 0.17 -2.70 14.42
CA LEU A 157 -1.19 -2.87 13.91
C LEU A 157 -2.16 -3.04 15.08
N ASP A 158 -3.39 -2.51 14.95
CA ASP A 158 -4.51 -3.02 15.73
C ASP A 158 -5.00 -4.32 15.08
N ALA A 159 -4.79 -5.44 15.76
CA ALA A 159 -5.11 -6.78 15.24
C ALA A 159 -6.61 -7.02 15.01
N ARG A 160 -7.51 -6.21 15.61
CA ARG A 160 -8.95 -6.36 15.45
C ARG A 160 -9.49 -5.57 14.26
N THR A 161 -8.91 -4.40 14.00
CA THR A 161 -9.40 -3.49 12.95
C THR A 161 -8.54 -3.49 11.70
N GLY A 162 -7.31 -3.99 11.77
CA GLY A 162 -6.32 -3.89 10.70
C GLY A 162 -5.69 -2.49 10.58
N ALA A 163 -6.00 -1.57 11.49
CA ALA A 163 -5.45 -0.22 11.50
C ALA A 163 -3.92 -0.25 11.65
N VAL A 164 -3.21 0.41 10.74
CA VAL A 164 -1.75 0.59 10.84
C VAL A 164 -1.48 1.77 11.77
N LEU A 165 -0.90 1.50 12.93
CA LEU A 165 -0.59 2.49 13.96
C LEU A 165 0.82 3.09 13.75
N ALA A 166 1.77 2.26 13.34
CA ALA A 166 3.11 2.70 12.97
C ALA A 166 3.63 1.87 11.80
N LEU A 167 4.35 2.52 10.89
CA LEU A 167 5.05 1.92 9.77
C LEU A 167 6.31 2.76 9.51
N VAL A 168 7.43 2.24 10.02
CA VAL A 168 8.73 2.93 10.03
C VAL A 168 9.77 2.09 9.30
N SER A 169 10.62 2.75 8.53
CA SER A 169 11.81 2.15 7.89
C SER A 169 13.05 2.94 8.29
N ALA A 170 14.16 2.23 8.50
CA ALA A 170 15.45 2.80 8.87
C ALA A 170 16.58 2.32 7.93
N PRO A 171 17.50 3.22 7.50
CA PRO A 171 17.55 4.64 7.85
C PRO A 171 16.43 5.47 7.19
N GLY A 172 15.99 6.51 7.92
CA GLY A 172 15.07 7.55 7.45
C GLY A 172 15.76 8.62 6.61
N TYR A 173 14.98 9.62 6.20
CA TYR A 173 15.47 10.81 5.50
C TYR A 173 14.58 12.02 5.84
N GLU A 174 15.14 13.22 5.72
CA GLU A 174 14.38 14.46 5.91
C GLU A 174 13.74 14.88 4.58
N PRO A 175 12.39 14.86 4.46
CA PRO A 175 11.73 15.11 3.19
C PRO A 175 11.86 16.56 2.72
N GLU A 176 11.91 17.54 3.62
CA GLU A 176 12.03 18.97 3.26
C GLU A 176 13.35 19.27 2.53
N GLY A 177 14.48 18.75 3.03
CA GLY A 177 15.79 18.98 2.43
C GLY A 177 15.92 18.43 0.99
N LEU A 178 15.20 17.34 0.67
CA LEU A 178 15.19 16.76 -0.67
C LEU A 178 14.44 17.63 -1.69
N VAL A 179 13.48 18.43 -1.24
CA VAL A 179 12.68 19.31 -2.11
C VAL A 179 13.44 20.58 -2.46
N GLU A 180 14.35 21.04 -1.59
CA GLU A 180 15.00 22.34 -1.74
C GLU A 180 16.33 22.31 -2.51
N SER A 181 17.01 21.16 -2.54
CA SER A 181 18.41 21.08 -2.97
C SER A 181 18.65 19.90 -3.91
N GLN A 182 19.03 20.21 -5.15
CA GLN A 182 19.43 19.19 -6.13
C GLN A 182 20.66 18.41 -5.66
N TRP A 183 21.57 19.05 -4.91
CA TRP A 183 22.73 18.40 -4.33
C TRP A 183 22.32 17.38 -3.27
N ASP A 184 21.42 17.74 -2.35
CA ASP A 184 20.95 16.84 -1.30
C ASP A 184 20.13 15.68 -1.89
N TYR A 185 19.33 15.94 -2.93
CA TYR A 185 18.65 14.89 -3.68
C TYR A 185 19.63 13.91 -4.34
N GLN A 186 20.73 14.40 -4.94
CA GLN A 186 21.76 13.53 -5.51
C GLN A 186 22.47 12.71 -4.43
N MET A 187 22.76 13.29 -3.27
CA MET A 187 23.36 12.57 -2.15
C MET A 187 22.43 11.48 -1.62
N PHE A 188 21.13 11.79 -1.50
CA PHE A 188 20.09 10.84 -1.10
C PHE A 188 19.98 9.65 -2.06
N GLN A 189 19.92 9.91 -3.37
CA GLN A 189 19.84 8.86 -4.39
C GLN A 189 21.09 7.96 -4.41
N ASN A 190 22.26 8.55 -4.13
CA ASN A 190 23.55 7.85 -4.08
C ASN A 190 23.88 7.24 -2.71
N ASP A 191 23.05 7.43 -1.68
CA ASP A 191 23.32 6.89 -0.34
C ASP A 191 23.34 5.33 -0.41
N PRO A 192 24.47 4.69 -0.06
CA PRO A 192 24.60 3.23 -0.12
C PRO A 192 23.66 2.52 0.87
N ARG A 193 23.19 3.22 1.90
CA ARG A 193 22.23 2.69 2.88
C ARG A 193 20.80 2.69 2.34
N LYS A 194 20.52 3.29 1.18
CA LYS A 194 19.18 3.29 0.54
C LYS A 194 18.06 3.74 1.51
N PRO A 195 18.09 5.00 1.97
CA PRO A 195 17.08 5.55 2.87
C PRO A 195 15.70 5.67 2.22
N GLU A 196 15.60 5.79 0.88
CA GLU A 196 14.32 5.84 0.16
C GLU A 196 13.47 4.57 0.34
N ILE A 197 14.13 3.41 0.50
CA ILE A 197 13.44 2.12 0.55
C ILE A 197 12.61 2.03 1.84
N ASN A 198 11.31 1.81 1.67
CA ASN A 198 10.43 1.43 2.76
C ASN A 198 10.62 -0.07 3.03
N ARG A 199 11.51 -0.40 3.96
CA ARG A 199 11.88 -1.79 4.30
C ARG A 199 10.71 -2.60 4.85
N ALA A 200 9.70 -1.96 5.43
CA ALA A 200 8.50 -2.64 5.90
C ALA A 200 7.66 -3.23 4.77
N LEU A 201 7.65 -2.58 3.60
CA LEU A 201 6.75 -2.91 2.49
C LEU A 201 7.46 -3.43 1.24
N GLN A 202 8.70 -2.98 1.00
CA GLN A 202 9.46 -3.28 -0.21
C GLN A 202 10.59 -4.29 0.05
N GLY A 203 10.92 -4.54 1.33
CA GLY A 203 11.95 -5.51 1.70
C GLY A 203 11.45 -6.95 1.61
N LEU A 204 12.22 -7.80 0.93
CA LEU A 204 12.01 -9.26 0.94
C LEU A 204 13.07 -9.89 1.84
N TYR A 205 12.64 -10.35 3.01
CA TYR A 205 13.50 -10.97 4.01
C TYR A 205 13.09 -12.41 4.27
N PRO A 206 14.03 -13.33 4.48
CA PRO A 206 13.70 -14.65 4.99
C PRO A 206 12.97 -14.50 6.34
N PRO A 207 11.73 -15.00 6.48
CA PRO A 207 10.94 -14.80 7.70
C PRO A 207 11.53 -15.56 8.90
N GLY A 208 12.33 -16.60 8.66
CA GLY A 208 12.93 -17.40 9.72
C GLY A 208 11.87 -18.00 10.64
N SER A 209 12.11 -17.99 11.95
CA SER A 209 11.26 -18.69 12.92
C SER A 209 9.85 -18.12 13.06
N VAL A 210 9.55 -16.90 12.62
CA VAL A 210 8.17 -16.39 12.69
C VAL A 210 7.21 -17.17 11.78
N LEU A 211 7.73 -17.78 10.71
CA LEU A 211 6.94 -18.63 9.80
C LEU A 211 6.42 -19.91 10.46
N LYS A 212 7.05 -20.35 11.57
CA LYS A 212 6.63 -21.53 12.32
C LYS A 212 5.22 -21.41 12.89
N ILE A 213 4.79 -20.18 13.21
CA ILE A 213 3.43 -19.91 13.66
C ILE A 213 2.43 -20.34 12.57
N MET A 214 2.73 -19.99 11.31
CA MET A 214 1.93 -20.41 10.16
C MET A 214 1.98 -21.92 9.97
N SER A 215 3.16 -22.56 9.99
CA SER A 215 3.28 -24.02 9.87
C SER A 215 2.48 -24.77 10.94
N ALA A 216 2.50 -24.31 12.21
CA ALA A 216 1.68 -24.90 13.27
C ALA A 216 0.18 -24.73 12.97
N ALA A 217 -0.25 -23.53 12.56
CA ALA A 217 -1.64 -23.26 12.23
C ALA A 217 -2.14 -24.14 11.09
N ILE A 218 -1.35 -24.32 10.02
CA ILE A 218 -1.70 -25.19 8.89
C ILE A 218 -1.85 -26.64 9.34
N ALA A 219 -0.88 -27.16 10.10
CA ALA A 219 -0.91 -28.55 10.55
C ALA A 219 -2.10 -28.85 11.48
N LEU A 220 -2.51 -27.86 12.29
CA LEU A 220 -3.72 -27.93 13.11
C LEU A 220 -5.00 -27.86 12.27
N ASP A 221 -5.08 -26.96 11.28
CA ASP A 221 -6.27 -26.80 10.40
C ASP A 221 -6.50 -28.03 9.52
N LEU A 222 -5.43 -28.75 9.17
CA LEU A 222 -5.48 -30.00 8.40
C LEU A 222 -5.69 -31.25 9.28
N ASP A 223 -5.93 -31.09 10.59
CA ASP A 223 -6.06 -32.17 11.58
C ASP A 223 -4.90 -33.20 11.55
N ARG A 224 -3.70 -32.78 11.10
CA ARG A 224 -2.51 -33.65 11.04
C ARG A 224 -1.88 -33.84 12.40
N VAL A 225 -2.07 -32.86 13.28
CA VAL A 225 -1.56 -32.80 14.65
C VAL A 225 -2.57 -32.08 15.52
N ASN A 226 -2.45 -32.26 16.83
CA ASN A 226 -3.10 -31.45 17.85
C ASN A 226 -2.04 -30.83 18.78
N ARG A 227 -2.47 -30.00 19.74
CA ARG A 227 -1.57 -29.30 20.68
C ARG A 227 -0.71 -30.24 21.52
N GLU A 228 -1.22 -31.44 21.82
CA GLU A 228 -0.58 -32.44 22.68
C GLU A 228 0.26 -33.45 21.89
N THR A 229 0.26 -33.37 20.55
CA THR A 229 1.05 -34.26 19.70
C THR A 229 2.53 -34.13 20.03
N GLU A 230 3.16 -35.24 20.36
CA GLU A 230 4.55 -35.29 20.82
C GLU A 230 5.54 -35.46 19.66
N PHE A 231 6.67 -34.76 19.76
CA PHE A 231 7.77 -34.81 18.81
C PHE A 231 9.08 -35.01 19.54
N THR A 232 9.85 -36.01 19.13
CA THR A 232 11.22 -36.19 19.61
C THR A 232 12.18 -35.31 18.81
N CYS A 233 12.94 -34.48 19.53
CA CYS A 233 14.00 -33.63 18.99
C CYS A 233 15.39 -34.06 19.52
N GLU A 234 16.12 -34.79 18.68
CA GLU A 234 17.50 -35.26 18.91
C GLU A 234 18.56 -34.27 18.40
N ARG A 235 18.26 -32.96 18.43
CA ARG A 235 19.05 -31.85 17.87
C ARG A 235 19.08 -31.79 16.35
N VAL A 236 19.29 -32.90 15.64
CA VAL A 236 19.38 -32.92 14.17
C VAL A 236 18.25 -33.77 13.60
N TYR A 237 17.62 -33.29 12.54
CA TYR A 237 16.65 -34.02 11.74
C TYR A 237 17.03 -33.90 10.26
N ARG A 238 16.87 -34.97 9.48
CA ARG A 238 17.24 -34.97 8.06
C ARG A 238 16.00 -35.04 7.19
N VAL A 239 15.88 -34.10 6.25
CA VAL A 239 14.84 -34.06 5.21
C VAL A 239 15.57 -34.10 3.87
N ASP A 240 15.31 -35.11 3.05
CA ASP A 240 15.94 -35.30 1.73
C ASP A 240 17.47 -35.14 1.72
N GLY A 241 18.12 -35.65 2.77
CA GLY A 241 19.58 -35.58 2.95
C GLY A 241 20.09 -34.26 3.56
N ALA A 242 19.29 -33.19 3.58
CA ALA A 242 19.63 -31.93 4.23
C ALA A 242 19.41 -32.01 5.75
N ALA A 243 20.36 -31.49 6.53
CA ALA A 243 20.31 -31.53 8.00
C ALA A 243 19.69 -30.25 8.58
N ILE A 244 18.53 -30.38 9.22
CA ILE A 244 17.89 -29.34 10.02
C ILE A 244 18.33 -29.47 11.47
N THR A 245 18.95 -28.42 12.01
CA THR A 245 19.62 -28.46 13.32
C THR A 245 18.98 -27.49 14.31
N CYS A 246 18.72 -27.96 15.53
CA CYS A 246 18.38 -27.13 16.68
C CYS A 246 19.63 -26.71 17.46
N PRO A 247 19.59 -25.57 18.20
CA PRO A 247 20.69 -25.15 19.07
C PRO A 247 21.06 -26.19 20.14
N ARG A 248 20.10 -27.01 20.58
CA ARG A 248 20.26 -28.16 21.49
C ARG A 248 19.21 -29.23 21.19
N ALA A 249 19.36 -30.39 21.80
CA ALA A 249 18.26 -31.35 21.87
C ALA A 249 17.17 -30.82 22.82
N HIS A 250 15.91 -30.99 22.44
CA HIS A 250 14.76 -30.60 23.26
C HIS A 250 14.09 -31.81 23.94
N GLY A 251 14.50 -33.04 23.58
CA GLY A 251 13.84 -34.25 24.06
C GLY A 251 12.48 -34.43 23.38
N THR A 252 11.56 -35.08 24.08
CA THR A 252 10.16 -35.17 23.67
C THR A 252 9.45 -33.88 24.07
N VAL A 253 8.86 -33.20 23.08
CA VAL A 253 8.10 -31.97 23.29
C VAL A 253 6.74 -32.06 22.60
N THR A 254 5.70 -31.51 23.21
CA THR A 254 4.41 -31.31 22.54
C THR A 254 4.51 -30.20 21.49
N LEU A 255 3.51 -30.06 20.61
CA LEU A 255 3.45 -28.93 19.66
C LEU A 255 3.51 -27.57 20.37
N ASP A 256 2.78 -27.42 21.48
CA ASP A 256 2.76 -26.19 22.28
C ASP A 256 4.16 -25.88 22.85
N GLN A 257 4.86 -26.90 23.34
CA GLN A 257 6.24 -26.76 23.85
C GLN A 257 7.23 -26.47 22.71
N ALA A 258 7.06 -27.13 21.56
CA ALA A 258 7.91 -26.94 20.38
C ALA A 258 7.85 -25.50 19.86
N LEU A 259 6.67 -24.87 19.89
CA LEU A 259 6.50 -23.46 19.54
C LEU A 259 7.22 -22.55 20.54
N GLN A 260 7.09 -22.81 21.84
CA GLN A 260 7.77 -22.04 22.90
C GLN A 260 9.30 -22.06 22.78
N VAL A 261 9.87 -23.23 22.47
CA VAL A 261 11.34 -23.39 22.32
C VAL A 261 11.82 -23.23 20.88
N SER A 262 10.92 -22.87 19.94
CA SER A 262 11.21 -22.70 18.52
C SER A 262 11.93 -23.91 17.90
N CYS A 263 11.46 -25.12 18.18
CA CYS A 263 12.13 -26.37 17.83
C CYS A 263 12.20 -26.62 16.30
N ASN A 264 13.34 -26.38 15.66
CA ASN A 264 13.53 -26.55 14.21
C ASN A 264 13.17 -27.95 13.69
N THR A 265 13.49 -29.01 14.43
CA THR A 265 13.23 -30.40 14.00
C THR A 265 11.74 -30.72 13.99
N THR A 266 10.98 -30.25 14.99
CA THR A 266 9.52 -30.37 15.01
C THR A 266 8.90 -29.65 13.82
N PHE A 267 9.31 -28.41 13.54
CA PHE A 267 8.75 -27.65 12.42
C PHE A 267 9.18 -28.19 11.04
N ALA A 268 10.32 -28.87 10.94
CA ALA A 268 10.68 -29.62 9.74
C ALA A 268 9.75 -30.83 9.52
N LYS A 269 9.46 -31.60 10.58
CA LYS A 269 8.47 -32.69 10.52
C LYS A 269 7.07 -32.20 10.16
N LEU A 270 6.64 -31.05 10.70
CA LEU A 270 5.38 -30.43 10.28
C LEU A 270 5.38 -30.09 8.79
N GLY A 271 6.50 -29.61 8.23
CA GLY A 271 6.62 -29.37 6.80
C GLY A 271 6.33 -30.63 5.96
N GLU A 272 6.85 -31.79 6.38
CA GLU A 272 6.55 -33.06 5.71
C GLU A 272 5.09 -33.50 5.88
N TYR A 273 4.46 -33.21 7.01
CA TYR A 273 3.04 -33.53 7.24
C TYR A 273 2.09 -32.63 6.44
N ILE A 274 2.50 -31.39 6.18
CA ILE A 274 1.72 -30.40 5.42
C ILE A 274 1.84 -30.68 3.93
N GLY A 275 3.06 -30.86 3.41
CA GLY A 275 3.31 -30.94 1.96
C GLY A 275 3.49 -29.57 1.30
N ALA A 276 4.12 -29.55 0.12
CA ALA A 276 4.46 -28.31 -0.57
C ALA A 276 3.22 -27.59 -1.14
N ASP A 277 2.30 -28.35 -1.75
CA ASP A 277 1.12 -27.80 -2.41
C ASP A 277 0.17 -27.15 -1.39
N GLU A 278 -0.11 -27.84 -0.28
CA GLU A 278 -0.88 -27.29 0.82
C GLU A 278 -0.19 -26.08 1.43
N PHE A 279 1.13 -26.13 1.66
CA PHE A 279 1.84 -24.99 2.22
C PHE A 279 1.73 -23.73 1.34
N VAL A 280 1.86 -23.87 0.02
CA VAL A 280 1.69 -22.78 -0.94
C VAL A 280 0.26 -22.23 -0.91
N GLU A 281 -0.74 -23.10 -0.86
CA GLU A 281 -2.14 -22.69 -0.82
C GLU A 281 -2.46 -21.91 0.46
N TYR A 282 -2.00 -22.38 1.62
CA TYR A 282 -2.16 -21.64 2.86
C TYR A 282 -1.37 -20.33 2.86
N ALA A 283 -0.15 -20.29 2.31
CA ALA A 283 0.61 -19.04 2.20
C ALA A 283 -0.16 -17.95 1.42
N LYS A 284 -0.94 -18.34 0.39
CA LYS A 284 -1.87 -17.42 -0.29
C LYS A 284 -3.02 -17.01 0.62
N ARG A 285 -3.65 -17.95 1.32
CA ARG A 285 -4.74 -17.66 2.29
C ARG A 285 -4.30 -16.71 3.41
N PHE A 286 -3.04 -16.78 3.82
CA PHE A 286 -2.43 -15.84 4.79
C PHE A 286 -2.01 -14.49 4.17
N GLY A 287 -2.15 -14.31 2.85
CA GLY A 287 -1.81 -13.07 2.14
C GLY A 287 -0.31 -12.85 1.94
N LEU A 288 0.55 -13.85 2.17
CA LEU A 288 2.01 -13.68 2.06
C LEU A 288 2.49 -13.44 0.63
N LEU A 289 1.70 -13.87 -0.37
CA LEU A 289 2.05 -13.77 -1.79
C LEU A 289 1.34 -12.59 -2.49
N GLU A 290 0.76 -11.69 -1.70
CA GLU A 290 0.03 -10.52 -2.19
C GLU A 290 0.72 -9.23 -1.74
N ASN A 291 0.43 -8.14 -2.43
CA ASN A 291 0.85 -6.81 -1.97
C ASN A 291 0.03 -6.40 -0.74
N SER A 292 0.55 -5.47 0.06
CA SER A 292 -0.07 -5.11 1.35
C SER A 292 -1.45 -4.45 1.26
N GLY A 293 -1.90 -4.06 0.06
CA GLY A 293 -3.17 -3.35 -0.16
C GLY A 293 -3.16 -1.89 0.31
N LEU A 294 -2.08 -1.42 0.95
CA LEU A 294 -1.92 -0.03 1.34
C LEU A 294 -1.72 0.86 0.09
N PRO A 295 -2.12 2.14 0.12
CA PRO A 295 -1.81 3.12 -0.93
C PRO A 295 -0.32 3.54 -0.88
N LEU A 296 0.57 2.56 -0.79
CA LEU A 296 2.02 2.69 -0.71
C LEU A 296 2.64 1.61 -1.61
N SER A 297 3.80 1.91 -2.19
CA SER A 297 4.54 0.91 -2.94
C SER A 297 4.94 -0.26 -2.03
N SER A 298 4.58 -1.48 -2.43
CA SER A 298 4.90 -2.71 -1.71
C SER A 298 5.30 -3.81 -2.70
N ASN A 299 6.01 -4.81 -2.18
CA ASN A 299 6.40 -6.00 -2.91
C ASN A 299 5.70 -7.22 -2.31
N ALA A 300 5.00 -7.98 -3.16
CA ALA A 300 4.48 -9.29 -2.79
C ALA A 300 5.61 -10.24 -2.38
N GLY A 301 5.36 -11.04 -1.34
CA GLY A 301 6.27 -12.10 -0.92
C GLY A 301 6.42 -13.19 -1.98
N ARG A 302 7.48 -13.97 -1.85
CA ARG A 302 7.82 -15.05 -2.80
C ARG A 302 8.23 -16.30 -2.04
N LEU A 303 7.74 -17.44 -2.49
CA LEU A 303 8.28 -18.74 -2.10
C LEU A 303 9.33 -19.16 -3.13
N GLY A 304 10.38 -19.84 -2.66
CA GLY A 304 11.34 -20.47 -3.56
C GLY A 304 10.64 -21.51 -4.42
N ALA A 305 11.00 -21.54 -5.71
CA ALA A 305 10.61 -22.59 -6.64
C ALA A 305 11.44 -23.86 -6.39
#